data_AF-Q2C977-F1
#
_entry.id   AF-Q2C977-F1
#
_cell.length_a   1.000
_cell.length_b   1.000
_cell.length_c   1.000
_cell.angle_alpha   90.00
_cell.angle_beta   90.00
_cell.angle_gamma   90.00
#
_symmetry.space_group_name_H-M   'P 1'
#
loop_
_entity.id
_entity.type
_entity.pdbx_description
1 polymer ?
#
loop_
_entity_poly.entity_id
_entity_poly.type
_entity_poly.pdbx_seq_one_letter_code
_entity_poly.pdbx_strand_id
1 'polypeptide(L)'
;MKINKKKKYFKIWIVFFTATISFSSFADNTYIDDYYIEAKGMEGKALKNMLSIIASRGQKQLTYNEVWSALKDMNEDPNNPNNVILFYSGRSQSKDFTASGNNNKDAWNREHLWPKSLGFKRKNQWGYTDIHHLQPTDVQINSIRSNKAFDFGGKPLTKSPFNKTDNDSFEPRDTVKGDVARAIFYMAVRYEGLDANMPDLFIADDTSTHSGVPNIGKLCSLLQWHNADPVDEWERLRHEKAVIWQGNRNPFIDNPQWVNAIYASRCSF
;
A
#
# COMPACT_ATOMS: atom_id res chain seq x y z
N MET A 1 23.85 -38.06 82.25
CA MET A 1 24.29 -37.71 80.88
C MET A 1 23.05 -37.38 80.03
N LYS A 2 22.61 -36.12 79.98
CA LYS A 2 21.41 -35.69 79.24
C LYS A 2 21.82 -35.18 77.86
N ILE A 3 21.41 -35.89 76.81
CA ILE A 3 21.73 -35.59 75.40
C ILE A 3 20.72 -34.55 74.89
N ASN A 4 21.22 -33.38 74.50
CA ASN A 4 20.45 -32.23 74.05
C ASN A 4 20.28 -32.29 72.51
N LYS A 5 19.10 -32.68 72.01
CA LYS A 5 18.79 -32.73 70.57
C LYS A 5 18.41 -31.33 70.06
N LYS A 6 19.31 -30.66 69.34
CA LYS A 6 19.00 -29.43 68.59
C LYS A 6 18.16 -29.75 67.35
N LYS A 7 16.93 -29.23 67.29
CA LYS A 7 16.06 -29.28 66.09
C LYS A 7 16.60 -28.30 65.03
N LYS A 8 16.86 -28.78 63.81
CA LYS A 8 17.17 -27.95 62.64
C LYS A 8 15.85 -27.59 61.94
N TYR A 9 15.61 -26.29 61.73
CA TYR A 9 14.49 -25.78 60.95
C TYR A 9 14.95 -25.54 59.50
N PHE A 10 14.26 -26.13 58.53
CA PHE A 10 14.52 -25.94 57.10
C PHE A 10 13.58 -24.83 56.59
N LYS A 11 14.15 -23.73 56.10
CA LYS A 11 13.38 -22.63 55.47
C LYS A 11 13.08 -23.04 54.02
N ILE A 12 11.80 -23.25 53.71
CA ILE A 12 11.32 -23.48 52.33
C ILE A 12 11.14 -22.11 51.67
N TRP A 13 11.87 -21.86 50.59
CA TRP A 13 11.66 -20.71 49.72
C TRP A 13 10.66 -21.10 48.62
N ILE A 14 9.48 -20.49 48.63
CA ILE A 14 8.50 -20.63 47.54
C ILE A 14 8.89 -19.60 46.47
N VAL A 15 9.34 -20.08 45.32
CA VAL A 15 9.57 -19.27 44.12
C VAL A 15 8.25 -19.20 43.35
N PHE A 16 7.64 -18.02 43.24
CA PHE A 16 6.50 -17.78 42.37
C PHE A 16 7.00 -17.62 40.93
N PHE A 17 6.69 -18.59 40.08
CA PHE A 17 6.89 -18.48 38.63
C PHE A 17 5.65 -17.81 38.03
N THR A 18 5.74 -16.53 37.68
CA THR A 18 4.69 -15.86 36.91
C THR A 18 4.81 -16.32 35.46
N ALA A 19 3.95 -17.24 35.03
CA ALA A 19 3.82 -17.59 33.63
C ALA A 19 3.13 -16.42 32.89
N THR A 20 3.87 -15.73 32.03
CA THR A 20 3.28 -14.81 31.05
C THR A 20 2.55 -15.64 30.01
N ILE A 21 1.21 -15.58 30.02
CA ILE A 21 0.39 -16.16 28.96
C ILE A 21 0.42 -15.17 27.78
N SER A 22 1.18 -15.50 26.75
CA SER A 22 1.11 -14.83 25.46
C SER A 22 -0.16 -15.27 24.74
N PHE A 23 -1.15 -14.38 24.62
CA PHE A 23 -2.28 -14.60 23.72
C PHE A 23 -1.78 -14.45 22.28
N SER A 24 -1.69 -15.55 21.54
CA SER A 24 -1.61 -15.50 20.07
C SER A 24 -3.03 -15.29 19.56
N SER A 25 -3.29 -14.17 18.88
CA SER A 25 -4.58 -13.90 18.25
C SER A 25 -4.78 -14.84 17.06
N PHE A 26 -5.57 -15.91 17.23
CA PHE A 26 -6.00 -16.78 16.13
C PHE A 26 -7.12 -16.17 15.26
N ALA A 27 -7.43 -14.89 15.45
CA ALA A 27 -8.41 -14.16 14.65
C ALA A 27 -7.67 -13.15 13.77
N ASP A 28 -7.18 -13.59 12.62
CA ASP A 28 -6.79 -12.70 11.52
C ASP A 28 -6.83 -13.45 10.16
N ASN A 29 -6.22 -14.64 10.08
CA ASN A 29 -6.17 -15.38 8.81
C ASN A 29 -7.52 -15.95 8.35
N THR A 30 -8.39 -16.44 9.24
CA THR A 30 -9.68 -17.02 8.83
C THR A 30 -10.64 -15.99 8.24
N TYR A 31 -10.59 -14.74 8.73
CA TYR A 31 -11.41 -13.66 8.20
C TYR A 31 -10.98 -13.27 6.77
N ILE A 32 -9.67 -13.15 6.55
CA ILE A 32 -9.11 -12.87 5.23
C ILE A 32 -9.39 -14.03 4.27
N ASP A 33 -9.22 -15.28 4.71
CA ASP A 33 -9.51 -16.47 3.88
C ASP A 33 -10.99 -16.53 3.44
N ASP A 34 -11.93 -16.23 4.36
CA ASP A 34 -13.36 -16.19 4.04
C ASP A 34 -13.71 -15.03 3.09
N TYR A 35 -13.02 -13.90 3.20
CA TYR A 35 -13.22 -12.74 2.31
C TYR A 35 -12.92 -13.06 0.84
N TYR A 36 -12.00 -14.01 0.59
CA TYR A 36 -11.53 -14.40 -0.74
C TYR A 36 -11.95 -15.80 -1.18
N ILE A 37 -12.93 -16.41 -0.52
CA ILE A 37 -13.28 -17.82 -0.74
C ILE A 37 -13.60 -18.12 -2.22
N GLU A 38 -14.20 -17.17 -2.95
CA GLU A 38 -14.55 -17.34 -4.37
C GLU A 38 -13.34 -17.35 -5.32
N ALA A 39 -12.19 -16.81 -4.90
CA ALA A 39 -10.96 -16.79 -5.70
C ALA A 39 -10.10 -18.05 -5.51
N LYS A 40 -10.44 -18.91 -4.55
CA LYS A 40 -9.62 -20.07 -4.18
C LYS A 40 -9.43 -21.04 -5.34
N GLY A 41 -8.18 -21.32 -5.68
CA GLY A 41 -7.80 -22.24 -6.76
C GLY A 41 -7.98 -21.69 -8.18
N MET A 42 -8.34 -20.41 -8.33
CA MET A 42 -8.36 -19.76 -9.64
C MET A 42 -6.97 -19.27 -10.04
N GLU A 43 -6.72 -19.19 -11.35
CA GLU A 43 -5.47 -18.67 -11.92
C GLU A 43 -5.75 -17.76 -13.13
N GLY A 44 -4.73 -17.01 -13.56
CA GLY A 44 -4.75 -16.22 -14.79
C GLY A 44 -5.94 -15.26 -14.90
N LYS A 45 -6.63 -15.28 -16.06
CA LYS A 45 -7.75 -14.36 -16.32
C LYS A 45 -8.98 -14.64 -15.44
N ALA A 46 -9.23 -15.89 -15.05
CA ALA A 46 -10.34 -16.22 -14.15
C ALA A 46 -10.11 -15.62 -12.76
N LEU A 47 -8.88 -15.77 -12.23
CA LEU A 47 -8.49 -15.13 -10.98
C LEU A 47 -8.59 -13.61 -11.07
N LYS A 48 -8.03 -12.99 -12.12
CA LYS A 48 -8.14 -11.53 -12.32
C LYS A 48 -9.59 -11.06 -12.26
N ASN A 49 -10.49 -11.72 -13.01
CA ASN A 49 -11.89 -11.35 -13.06
C ASN A 49 -12.59 -11.47 -11.70
N MET A 50 -12.32 -12.55 -10.96
CA MET A 50 -12.91 -12.73 -9.63
C MET A 50 -12.38 -11.71 -8.62
N LEU A 51 -11.08 -11.41 -8.65
CA LEU A 51 -10.49 -10.40 -7.77
C LEU A 51 -11.01 -8.99 -8.05
N SER A 52 -11.37 -8.66 -9.28
CA SER A 52 -12.05 -7.39 -9.59
C SER A 52 -13.38 -7.26 -8.84
N ILE A 53 -14.21 -8.31 -8.92
CA ILE A 53 -15.50 -8.38 -8.21
C ILE A 53 -15.28 -8.28 -6.70
N ILE A 54 -14.34 -9.05 -6.14
CA ILE A 54 -14.04 -9.04 -4.71
C ILE A 54 -13.52 -7.66 -4.26
N ALA A 55 -12.59 -7.06 -5.01
CA ALA A 55 -12.03 -5.74 -4.70
C ALA A 55 -13.08 -4.62 -4.76
N SER A 56 -14.18 -4.79 -5.49
CA SER A 56 -15.31 -3.85 -5.51
C SER A 56 -16.24 -3.97 -4.30
N ARG A 57 -16.24 -5.12 -3.62
CA ARG A 57 -17.18 -5.45 -2.56
C ARG A 57 -17.02 -4.53 -1.36
N GLY A 58 -18.12 -3.86 -1.01
CA GLY A 58 -18.17 -3.00 0.16
C GLY A 58 -17.40 -1.67 0.02
N GLN A 59 -16.88 -1.36 -1.18
CA GLN A 59 -16.16 -0.13 -1.42
C GLN A 59 -17.07 1.09 -1.21
N LYS A 60 -16.64 2.01 -0.36
CA LYS A 60 -17.27 3.30 -0.12
C LYS A 60 -16.49 4.38 -0.85
N GLN A 61 -17.17 5.20 -1.65
CA GLN A 61 -16.51 6.35 -2.28
C GLN A 61 -16.32 7.45 -1.25
N LEU A 62 -15.07 7.72 -0.89
CA LEU A 62 -14.75 8.82 0.02
C LEU A 62 -14.92 10.16 -0.68
N THR A 63 -15.38 11.16 0.07
CA THR A 63 -15.33 12.55 -0.37
C THR A 63 -13.89 13.03 -0.43
N TYR A 64 -13.65 14.07 -1.24
CA TYR A 64 -12.31 14.65 -1.38
C TYR A 64 -11.74 15.21 -0.06
N ASN A 65 -12.59 15.54 0.91
CA ASN A 65 -12.14 15.98 2.23
C ASN A 65 -11.82 14.79 3.13
N GLU A 66 -12.63 13.72 3.12
CA GLU A 66 -12.35 12.49 3.86
C GLU A 66 -11.03 11.85 3.44
N VAL A 67 -10.65 11.94 2.16
CA VAL A 67 -9.32 11.48 1.70
C VAL A 67 -8.18 12.13 2.48
N TRP A 68 -8.27 13.41 2.87
CA TRP A 68 -7.23 14.03 3.71
C TRP A 68 -7.18 13.38 5.09
N SER A 69 -8.33 13.15 5.71
CA SER A 69 -8.41 12.50 7.03
C SER A 69 -7.87 11.07 6.97
N ALA A 70 -8.25 10.30 5.94
CA ALA A 70 -7.78 8.94 5.73
C ALA A 70 -6.26 8.89 5.53
N LEU A 71 -5.69 9.78 4.70
CA LEU A 71 -4.24 9.81 4.49
C LEU A 71 -3.47 10.24 5.74
N LYS A 72 -4.02 11.14 6.56
CA LYS A 72 -3.43 11.52 7.86
C LYS A 72 -3.41 10.34 8.83
N ASP A 73 -4.46 9.54 8.87
CA ASP A 73 -4.56 8.38 9.75
C ASP A 73 -3.70 7.20 9.27
N MET A 74 -3.87 6.80 8.01
CA MET A 74 -3.23 5.58 7.50
C MET A 74 -1.70 5.69 7.35
N ASN A 75 -1.17 6.92 7.24
CA ASN A 75 0.27 7.15 7.10
C ASN A 75 0.87 7.82 8.34
N GLU A 76 0.19 7.77 9.49
CA GLU A 76 0.68 8.34 10.75
C GLU A 76 2.09 7.82 11.09
N ASP A 77 3.00 8.73 11.41
CA ASP A 77 4.35 8.35 11.85
C ASP A 77 4.28 7.66 13.23
N PRO A 78 4.74 6.40 13.36
CA PRO A 78 4.65 5.65 14.62
C PRO A 78 5.48 6.31 15.74
N ASN A 79 6.47 7.13 15.40
CA ASN A 79 7.31 7.85 16.37
C ASN A 79 6.79 9.27 16.65
N ASN A 80 5.83 9.76 15.87
CA ASN A 80 5.23 11.08 16.06
C ASN A 80 3.82 11.14 15.47
N PRO A 81 2.76 10.94 16.28
CA PRO A 81 1.39 10.86 15.79
C PRO A 81 0.84 12.19 15.22
N ASN A 82 1.55 13.31 15.38
CA ASN A 82 1.20 14.58 14.73
C ASN A 82 1.71 14.67 13.28
N ASN A 83 2.48 13.68 12.84
CA ASN A 83 3.09 13.63 11.51
C ASN A 83 2.54 12.47 10.67
N VAL A 84 2.77 12.57 9.37
CA VAL A 84 2.67 11.48 8.40
C VAL A 84 4.04 11.16 7.82
N ILE A 85 4.26 9.91 7.43
CA ILE A 85 5.42 9.51 6.61
C ILE A 85 5.10 9.78 5.13
N LEU A 86 5.91 10.62 4.49
CA LEU A 86 5.76 10.94 3.06
C LEU A 86 6.33 9.82 2.19
N PHE A 87 5.49 9.25 1.32
CA PHE A 87 5.71 7.99 0.62
C PHE A 87 7.06 7.86 -0.11
N TYR A 88 7.34 8.76 -1.06
CA TYR A 88 8.58 8.70 -1.84
C TYR A 88 9.82 9.09 -1.02
N SER A 89 9.71 10.08 -0.14
CA SER A 89 10.87 10.61 0.57
C SER A 89 11.21 9.89 1.89
N GLY A 90 10.26 9.16 2.48
CA GLY A 90 10.34 8.63 3.84
C GLY A 90 10.33 9.71 4.94
N ARG A 91 10.17 10.99 4.59
CA ARG A 91 10.23 12.10 5.55
C ARG A 91 8.99 12.12 6.44
N SER A 92 9.20 12.20 7.75
CA SER A 92 8.16 12.54 8.71
C SER A 92 7.77 14.01 8.59
N GLN A 93 6.48 14.29 8.35
CA GLN A 93 5.97 15.63 8.05
C GLN A 93 4.70 15.92 8.84
N SER A 94 4.59 17.10 9.44
CA SER A 94 3.36 17.55 10.10
C SER A 94 2.12 17.30 9.24
N LYS A 95 1.09 16.69 9.85
CA LYS A 95 -0.22 16.44 9.25
C LYS A 95 -0.84 17.71 8.67
N ASP A 96 -0.52 18.88 9.22
CA ASP A 96 -1.13 20.15 8.83
C ASP A 96 -0.28 20.98 7.85
N PHE A 97 0.95 20.54 7.57
CA PHE A 97 1.79 21.17 6.56
C PHE A 97 1.44 20.70 5.14
N THR A 98 0.20 20.96 4.72
CA THR A 98 -0.36 20.49 3.44
C THR A 98 -0.39 21.58 2.37
N ALA A 99 -0.27 21.17 1.10
CA ALA A 99 -0.36 22.07 -0.05
C ALA A 99 -1.74 22.73 -0.24
N SER A 100 -2.78 22.28 0.50
CA SER A 100 -4.09 22.95 0.49
C SER A 100 -4.14 24.14 1.46
N GLY A 101 -3.30 24.13 2.50
CA GLY A 101 -3.18 25.23 3.47
C GLY A 101 -1.99 26.15 3.20
N ASN A 102 -1.06 25.75 2.33
CA ASN A 102 0.13 26.53 1.98
C ASN A 102 0.60 26.23 0.55
N ASN A 103 1.33 27.16 -0.07
CA ASN A 103 1.90 26.98 -1.42
C ASN A 103 3.38 26.54 -1.38
N ASN A 104 3.84 25.96 -0.27
CA ASN A 104 5.24 25.59 -0.10
C ASN A 104 5.54 24.28 -0.85
N LYS A 105 6.66 24.23 -1.58
CA LYS A 105 7.13 23.04 -2.30
C LYS A 105 7.60 21.92 -1.35
N ASP A 106 7.83 22.24 -0.08
CA ASP A 106 8.14 21.28 0.97
C ASP A 106 6.89 20.75 1.68
N ALA A 107 5.72 21.33 1.43
CA ALA A 107 4.48 20.78 1.95
C ALA A 107 4.14 19.45 1.28
N TRP A 108 3.21 18.73 1.88
CA TRP A 108 2.73 17.49 1.31
C TRP A 108 1.38 17.64 0.61
N ASN A 109 1.20 16.87 -0.46
CA ASN A 109 -0.05 16.75 -1.19
C ASN A 109 -0.37 15.27 -1.44
N ARG A 110 -1.49 15.05 -2.13
CA ARG A 110 -1.96 13.72 -2.50
C ARG A 110 -1.31 13.30 -3.80
N GLU A 111 -0.58 12.22 -3.75
CA GLU A 111 -0.14 11.47 -4.91
C GLU A 111 -1.25 10.51 -5.34
N HIS A 112 -1.48 10.47 -6.64
CA HIS A 112 -2.30 9.46 -7.30
C HIS A 112 -1.34 8.47 -7.95
N LEU A 113 -1.01 7.35 -7.30
CA LEU A 113 -0.02 6.39 -7.85
C LEU A 113 -0.42 5.91 -9.25
N TRP A 114 -1.70 5.69 -9.51
CA TRP A 114 -2.23 5.78 -10.87
C TRP A 114 -2.63 7.23 -11.15
N PRO A 115 -1.93 8.00 -12.00
CA PRO A 115 -2.27 9.40 -12.22
C PRO A 115 -3.68 9.51 -12.78
N LYS A 116 -4.54 10.28 -12.12
CA LYS A 116 -5.91 10.55 -12.59
C LYS A 116 -5.99 11.10 -14.02
N SER A 117 -4.90 11.68 -14.53
CA SER A 117 -4.82 12.14 -15.92
C SER A 117 -4.90 11.00 -16.93
N LEU A 118 -4.60 9.77 -16.51
CA LEU A 118 -4.62 8.53 -17.31
C LEU A 118 -5.98 7.83 -17.16
N GLY A 119 -7.04 8.52 -17.61
CA GLY A 119 -8.37 7.92 -17.80
C GLY A 119 -9.48 8.35 -16.83
N PHE A 120 -9.19 8.94 -15.66
CA PHE A 120 -10.23 9.24 -14.66
C PHE A 120 -10.11 10.61 -13.96
N LYS A 121 -10.08 11.70 -14.74
CA LYS A 121 -9.89 13.07 -14.20
C LYS A 121 -11.05 13.60 -13.35
N ARG A 122 -12.25 13.00 -13.40
CA ARG A 122 -13.45 13.57 -12.77
C ARG A 122 -13.60 13.08 -11.33
N LYS A 123 -13.98 14.00 -10.42
CA LYS A 123 -14.09 13.73 -8.97
C LYS A 123 -15.10 12.64 -8.59
N ASN A 124 -16.09 12.39 -9.44
CA ASN A 124 -17.14 11.40 -9.21
C ASN A 124 -16.77 9.98 -9.66
N GLN A 125 -15.59 9.78 -10.25
CA GLN A 125 -15.09 8.47 -10.64
C GLN A 125 -14.51 7.75 -9.42
N TRP A 126 -14.77 6.45 -9.25
CA TRP A 126 -14.34 5.69 -8.07
C TRP A 126 -12.84 5.78 -7.82
N GLY A 127 -12.03 5.60 -8.88
CA GLY A 127 -10.58 5.71 -8.79
C GLY A 127 -10.07 7.09 -8.40
N TYR A 128 -10.88 8.15 -8.44
CA TYR A 128 -10.41 9.49 -8.05
C TYR A 128 -10.13 9.60 -6.54
N THR A 129 -10.91 8.90 -5.71
CA THR A 129 -10.79 8.94 -4.24
C THR A 129 -10.41 7.60 -3.63
N ASP A 130 -9.97 6.63 -4.44
CA ASP A 130 -9.60 5.30 -3.98
C ASP A 130 -8.31 5.29 -3.15
N ILE A 131 -8.39 5.19 -1.83
CA ILE A 131 -7.23 5.34 -0.94
C ILE A 131 -6.23 4.18 -0.95
N HIS A 132 -6.50 3.09 -1.69
CA HIS A 132 -5.52 2.02 -1.90
C HIS A 132 -4.37 2.42 -2.85
N HIS A 133 -4.53 3.49 -3.63
CA HIS A 133 -3.48 4.02 -4.51
C HIS A 133 -3.13 5.49 -4.25
N LEU A 134 -3.73 6.12 -3.23
CA LEU A 134 -3.41 7.49 -2.83
C LEU A 134 -2.37 7.52 -1.73
N GLN A 135 -1.38 8.39 -1.86
CA GLN A 135 -0.30 8.51 -0.89
C GLN A 135 0.00 9.97 -0.53
N PRO A 136 0.46 10.28 0.69
CA PRO A 136 0.99 11.59 1.03
C PRO A 136 2.41 11.70 0.47
N THR A 137 2.72 12.77 -0.27
CA THR A 137 4.06 13.00 -0.80
C THR A 137 4.43 14.46 -0.73
N ASP A 138 5.73 14.74 -0.70
CA ASP A 138 6.28 16.06 -0.92
C ASP A 138 5.83 16.61 -2.29
N VAL A 139 5.38 17.87 -2.31
CA VAL A 139 4.83 18.54 -3.50
C VAL A 139 5.83 18.57 -4.65
N GLN A 140 7.11 18.83 -4.37
CA GLN A 140 8.12 18.90 -5.42
C GLN A 140 8.36 17.53 -6.06
N ILE A 141 8.46 16.48 -5.23
CA ILE A 141 8.66 15.11 -5.73
C ILE A 141 7.44 14.67 -6.56
N ASN A 142 6.22 14.97 -6.08
CA ASN A 142 4.99 14.69 -6.83
C ASN A 142 4.98 15.39 -8.19
N SER A 143 5.35 16.66 -8.22
CA SER A 143 5.42 17.44 -9.47
C SER A 143 6.44 16.86 -10.45
N ILE A 144 7.57 16.32 -9.98
CA ILE A 144 8.58 15.69 -10.82
C ILE A 144 8.09 14.35 -11.37
N ARG A 145 7.41 13.57 -10.52
CA ARG A 145 6.78 12.30 -10.89
C ARG A 145 5.75 12.53 -12.00
N SER A 146 4.93 13.57 -11.90
CA SER A 146 3.94 13.94 -12.92
C SER A 146 3.00 12.77 -13.26
N ASN A 147 2.82 12.45 -14.54
CA ASN A 147 2.09 11.29 -15.04
C ASN A 147 3.00 10.23 -15.66
N LYS A 148 4.30 10.25 -15.34
CA LYS A 148 5.30 9.32 -15.89
C LYS A 148 4.95 7.87 -15.54
N ALA A 149 5.40 6.95 -16.39
CA ALA A 149 5.37 5.53 -16.09
C ALA A 149 6.25 5.22 -14.88
N PHE A 150 5.95 4.11 -14.21
CA PHE A 150 6.87 3.50 -13.27
C PHE A 150 7.79 2.53 -14.02
N ASP A 151 9.09 2.79 -13.96
CA ASP A 151 10.20 1.96 -14.46
C ASP A 151 11.49 2.39 -13.75
N PHE A 152 12.61 1.72 -14.03
CA PHE A 152 13.94 2.21 -13.65
C PHE A 152 14.20 3.57 -14.28
N GLY A 153 14.46 4.55 -13.43
CA GLY A 153 14.66 5.93 -13.83
C GLY A 153 16.12 6.20 -14.09
N GLY A 154 16.39 7.28 -14.81
CA GLY A 154 17.76 7.74 -15.05
C GLY A 154 18.42 8.34 -13.80
N LYS A 155 18.17 9.63 -13.56
CA LYS A 155 18.97 10.44 -12.63
C LYS A 155 18.31 10.55 -11.25
N PRO A 156 19.09 10.47 -10.15
CA PRO A 156 18.62 10.81 -8.81
C PRO A 156 17.99 12.20 -8.73
N LEU A 157 16.93 12.34 -7.92
CA LEU A 157 16.38 13.66 -7.58
C LEU A 157 17.29 14.38 -6.58
N THR A 158 17.52 15.67 -6.76
CA THR A 158 18.34 16.48 -5.84
C THR A 158 17.87 16.41 -4.39
N LYS A 159 16.54 16.51 -4.17
CA LYS A 159 15.92 16.55 -2.82
C LYS A 159 15.71 15.16 -2.21
N SER A 160 15.68 14.12 -3.03
CA SER A 160 15.46 12.75 -2.56
C SER A 160 16.22 11.78 -3.47
N PRO A 161 17.55 11.65 -3.29
CA PRO A 161 18.44 10.96 -4.24
C PRO A 161 18.17 9.47 -4.43
N PHE A 162 17.42 8.83 -3.52
CA PHE A 162 16.99 7.45 -3.67
C PHE A 162 15.83 7.28 -4.66
N ASN A 163 15.12 8.36 -4.99
CA ASN A 163 14.17 8.38 -6.09
C ASN A 163 14.89 8.87 -7.35
N LYS A 164 14.61 8.25 -8.49
CA LYS A 164 15.21 8.62 -9.79
C LYS A 164 14.14 8.95 -10.81
N THR A 165 14.51 9.72 -11.82
CA THR A 165 13.62 10.06 -12.94
C THR A 165 14.42 10.32 -14.21
N ASP A 166 13.77 10.10 -15.34
CA ASP A 166 14.20 10.56 -16.66
C ASP A 166 13.01 11.20 -17.38
N ASN A 167 12.95 11.09 -18.71
CA ASN A 167 11.96 11.81 -19.51
C ASN A 167 10.55 11.22 -19.35
N ASP A 168 10.43 9.90 -19.25
CA ASP A 168 9.16 9.16 -19.31
C ASP A 168 8.93 8.24 -18.11
N SER A 169 9.94 8.06 -17.24
CA SER A 169 9.83 7.19 -16.07
C SER A 169 10.18 7.84 -14.73
N PHE A 170 9.63 7.25 -13.68
CA PHE A 170 9.94 7.52 -12.29
C PHE A 170 10.24 6.20 -11.56
N GLU A 171 11.38 6.15 -10.87
CA GLU A 171 11.79 5.06 -10.00
C GLU A 171 11.72 5.53 -8.56
N PRO A 172 10.80 4.97 -7.74
CA PRO A 172 10.78 5.30 -6.33
C PRO A 172 11.97 4.65 -5.61
N ARG A 173 12.26 5.11 -4.39
CA ARG A 173 13.22 4.44 -3.50
C ARG A 173 12.84 2.97 -3.30
N ASP A 174 13.85 2.11 -3.11
CA ASP A 174 13.69 0.64 -3.08
C ASP A 174 12.61 0.16 -2.10
N THR A 175 12.57 0.81 -0.94
CA THR A 175 11.66 0.57 0.20
C THR A 175 10.15 0.71 -0.08
N VAL A 176 9.73 1.21 -1.25
CA VAL A 176 8.29 1.32 -1.62
C VAL A 176 8.02 0.85 -3.05
N LYS A 177 8.97 0.15 -3.66
CA LYS A 177 8.82 -0.34 -5.03
C LYS A 177 7.71 -1.39 -5.11
N GLY A 178 7.62 -2.26 -4.11
CA GLY A 178 6.58 -3.27 -3.94
C GLY A 178 5.22 -2.64 -3.70
N ASP A 179 5.15 -1.63 -2.84
CA ASP A 179 3.91 -0.88 -2.54
C ASP A 179 3.35 -0.22 -3.81
N VAL A 180 4.23 0.44 -4.59
CA VAL A 180 3.86 1.01 -5.88
C VAL A 180 3.32 -0.07 -6.80
N ALA A 181 4.04 -1.19 -6.93
CA ALA A 181 3.62 -2.29 -7.79
C ALA A 181 2.24 -2.83 -7.39
N ARG A 182 2.03 -3.17 -6.12
CA ARG A 182 0.76 -3.70 -5.61
C ARG A 182 -0.39 -2.70 -5.75
N ALA A 183 -0.15 -1.40 -5.57
CA ALA A 183 -1.16 -0.37 -5.82
C ALA A 183 -1.55 -0.27 -7.30
N ILE A 184 -0.57 -0.36 -8.22
CA ILE A 184 -0.84 -0.33 -9.67
C ILE A 184 -1.55 -1.61 -10.14
N PHE A 185 -1.12 -2.79 -9.67
CA PHE A 185 -1.81 -4.05 -9.94
C PHE A 185 -3.25 -4.00 -9.42
N TYR A 186 -3.45 -3.50 -8.20
CA TYR A 186 -4.78 -3.32 -7.63
C TYR A 186 -5.66 -2.44 -8.53
N MET A 187 -5.18 -1.27 -8.94
CA MET A 187 -5.97 -0.37 -9.79
C MET A 187 -6.38 -1.03 -11.12
N ALA A 188 -5.47 -1.78 -11.76
CA ALA A 188 -5.73 -2.48 -13.01
C ALA A 188 -6.64 -3.71 -12.88
N VAL A 189 -6.76 -4.29 -11.68
CA VAL A 189 -7.69 -5.39 -11.40
C VAL A 189 -9.04 -4.85 -10.94
N ARG A 190 -9.04 -3.95 -9.96
CA ARG A 190 -10.27 -3.34 -9.43
C ARG A 190 -11.07 -2.67 -10.53
N TYR A 191 -10.43 -1.93 -11.42
CA TYR A 191 -11.11 -1.14 -12.45
C TYR A 191 -10.90 -1.73 -13.85
N GLU A 192 -11.20 -3.02 -14.05
CA GLU A 192 -11.04 -3.67 -15.36
C GLU A 192 -12.23 -3.49 -16.34
N GLY A 193 -12.99 -2.39 -16.19
CA GLY A 193 -14.09 -2.04 -17.10
C GLY A 193 -15.47 -2.53 -16.68
N LEU A 194 -15.66 -2.94 -15.41
CA LEU A 194 -16.97 -3.35 -14.88
C LEU A 194 -17.79 -2.18 -14.28
N ASP A 195 -17.17 -1.06 -13.92
CA ASP A 195 -17.85 0.10 -13.33
C ASP A 195 -18.24 1.14 -14.37
N ALA A 196 -19.52 1.57 -14.39
CA ALA A 196 -20.04 2.50 -15.39
C ALA A 196 -19.34 3.89 -15.44
N ASN A 197 -18.72 4.32 -14.34
CA ASN A 197 -18.01 5.61 -14.21
C ASN A 197 -16.48 5.47 -14.19
N MET A 198 -15.93 4.28 -14.48
CA MET A 198 -14.48 4.07 -14.64
C MET A 198 -14.17 3.46 -16.02
N PRO A 199 -13.05 3.86 -16.66
CA PRO A 199 -12.53 3.10 -17.79
C PRO A 199 -11.92 1.77 -17.34
N ASP A 200 -11.67 0.87 -18.29
CA ASP A 200 -10.78 -0.28 -18.10
C ASP A 200 -9.33 0.21 -17.96
N LEU A 201 -8.80 0.13 -16.74
CA LEU A 201 -7.42 0.46 -16.41
C LEU A 201 -6.51 -0.74 -16.72
N PHE A 202 -5.47 -0.52 -17.54
CA PHE A 202 -4.56 -1.60 -17.91
C PHE A 202 -3.08 -1.23 -17.78
N ILE A 203 -2.25 -2.21 -17.43
CA ILE A 203 -0.80 -2.04 -17.34
C ILE A 203 -0.20 -2.30 -18.72
N ALA A 204 0.61 -1.37 -19.20
CA ALA A 204 1.31 -1.50 -20.47
C ALA A 204 2.63 -2.28 -20.33
N ASP A 205 3.26 -2.59 -21.46
CA ASP A 205 4.57 -3.26 -21.51
C ASP A 205 5.71 -2.27 -21.84
N ASP A 206 5.41 -0.96 -21.84
CA ASP A 206 6.34 0.13 -22.16
C ASP A 206 6.11 1.36 -21.25
N THR A 207 6.92 2.42 -21.42
CA THR A 207 6.83 3.65 -20.61
C THR A 207 5.87 4.70 -21.18
N SER A 208 5.07 4.36 -22.20
CA SER A 208 4.22 5.33 -22.89
C SER A 208 2.98 5.70 -22.05
N THR A 209 2.93 6.96 -21.63
CA THR A 209 1.77 7.51 -20.89
C THR A 209 1.21 8.71 -21.60
N HIS A 210 -0.10 8.70 -21.87
CA HIS A 210 -0.79 9.81 -22.53
C HIS A 210 -2.04 10.21 -21.74
N SER A 211 -2.21 11.52 -21.52
CA SER A 211 -3.40 12.03 -20.82
C SER A 211 -4.68 11.57 -21.53
N GLY A 212 -5.55 10.88 -20.79
CA GLY A 212 -6.82 10.35 -21.27
C GLY A 212 -6.76 8.88 -21.68
N VAL A 213 -5.56 8.31 -21.88
CA VAL A 213 -5.38 6.88 -22.12
C VAL A 213 -5.31 6.17 -20.75
N PRO A 214 -6.14 5.14 -20.48
CA PRO A 214 -6.22 4.48 -19.19
C PRO A 214 -5.11 3.42 -19.00
N ASN A 215 -3.86 3.80 -19.28
CA ASN A 215 -2.72 2.91 -19.18
C ASN A 215 -1.58 3.49 -18.34
N ILE A 216 -0.78 2.64 -17.72
CA ILE A 216 0.50 3.02 -17.11
C ILE A 216 1.50 1.86 -17.11
N GLY A 217 2.78 2.22 -17.15
CA GLY A 217 3.85 1.40 -16.60
C GLY A 217 4.41 0.35 -17.56
N LYS A 218 5.53 -0.22 -17.14
CA LYS A 218 6.20 -1.33 -17.78
C LYS A 218 6.02 -2.57 -16.90
N LEU A 219 5.12 -3.47 -17.31
CA LEU A 219 4.67 -4.61 -16.51
C LEU A 219 5.80 -5.36 -15.80
N CYS A 220 6.86 -5.71 -16.54
CA CYS A 220 7.93 -6.54 -15.99
C CYS A 220 8.80 -5.82 -14.95
N SER A 221 8.90 -4.49 -15.02
CA SER A 221 9.56 -3.70 -13.97
C SER A 221 8.72 -3.70 -12.69
N LEU A 222 7.40 -3.51 -12.81
CA LEU A 222 6.48 -3.59 -11.66
C LEU A 222 6.48 -4.98 -11.04
N LEU A 223 6.51 -6.03 -11.85
CA LEU A 223 6.57 -7.40 -11.36
C LEU A 223 7.91 -7.72 -10.67
N GLN A 224 9.03 -7.24 -11.23
CA GLN A 224 10.34 -7.35 -10.58
C GLN A 224 10.34 -6.63 -9.22
N TRP A 225 9.75 -5.44 -9.13
CA TRP A 225 9.64 -4.67 -7.91
C TRP A 225 8.77 -5.36 -6.87
N HIS A 226 7.61 -5.89 -7.27
CA HIS A 226 6.74 -6.68 -6.40
C HIS A 226 7.49 -7.88 -5.77
N ASN A 227 8.31 -8.57 -6.56
CA ASN A 227 9.06 -9.74 -6.08
C ASN A 227 10.26 -9.36 -5.21
N ALA A 228 10.88 -8.21 -5.45
CA ALA A 228 12.06 -7.75 -4.70
C ALA A 228 11.71 -7.05 -3.37
N ASP A 229 10.51 -6.48 -3.27
CA ASP A 229 10.03 -5.71 -2.12
C ASP A 229 8.69 -6.31 -1.61
N PRO A 230 8.74 -7.36 -0.76
CA PRO A 230 7.55 -8.04 -0.25
C PRO A 230 6.71 -7.13 0.67
N VAL A 231 5.45 -7.51 0.91
CA VAL A 231 4.56 -6.78 1.84
C VAL A 231 5.20 -6.74 3.22
N ASP A 232 5.47 -5.54 3.71
CA ASP A 232 6.00 -5.32 5.06
C ASP A 232 4.90 -4.96 6.05
N GLU A 233 5.28 -4.77 7.31
CA GLU A 233 4.33 -4.46 8.38
C GLU A 233 3.74 -3.05 8.23
N TRP A 234 4.50 -2.10 7.69
CA TRP A 234 4.02 -0.75 7.46
C TRP A 234 2.88 -0.75 6.42
N GLU A 235 3.07 -1.45 5.31
CA GLU A 235 2.05 -1.58 4.27
C GLU A 235 0.82 -2.33 4.78
N ARG A 236 0.99 -3.41 5.55
CA ARG A 236 -0.11 -4.17 6.17
C ARG A 236 -0.95 -3.31 7.10
N LEU A 237 -0.33 -2.57 8.02
CA LEU A 237 -1.04 -1.70 8.94
C LEU A 237 -1.75 -0.54 8.23
N ARG A 238 -1.11 0.05 7.22
CA ARG A 238 -1.73 1.07 6.36
C ARG A 238 -2.95 0.48 5.63
N HIS A 239 -2.85 -0.74 5.12
CA HIS A 239 -3.92 -1.46 4.45
C HIS A 239 -5.11 -1.70 5.37
N GLU A 240 -4.92 -2.20 6.60
CA GLU A 240 -6.04 -2.38 7.53
C GLU A 240 -6.78 -1.06 7.82
N LYS A 241 -6.04 0.04 7.99
CA LYS A 241 -6.65 1.37 8.12
C LYS A 241 -7.42 1.75 6.85
N ALA A 242 -6.87 1.50 5.65
CA ALA A 242 -7.57 1.73 4.39
C ALA A 242 -8.90 0.94 4.30
N VAL A 243 -8.91 -0.30 4.78
CA VAL A 243 -10.12 -1.14 4.83
C VAL A 243 -11.15 -0.56 5.79
N ILE A 244 -10.75 -0.03 6.95
CA ILE A 244 -11.69 0.65 7.87
C ILE A 244 -12.35 1.86 7.21
N TRP A 245 -11.56 2.68 6.51
CA TRP A 245 -12.05 3.89 5.84
C TRP A 245 -12.92 3.57 4.62
N GLN A 246 -12.47 2.67 3.74
CA GLN A 246 -13.06 2.46 2.41
C GLN A 246 -13.89 1.18 2.30
N GLY A 247 -13.75 0.23 3.22
CA GLY A 247 -14.53 -1.01 3.30
C GLY A 247 -14.02 -2.16 2.43
N ASN A 248 -13.35 -1.87 1.31
CA ASN A 248 -12.80 -2.89 0.41
C ASN A 248 -11.32 -3.14 0.66
N ARG A 249 -10.82 -4.31 0.22
CA ARG A 249 -9.44 -4.74 0.43
C ARG A 249 -8.64 -4.79 -0.87
N ASN A 250 -7.37 -4.39 -0.84
CA ASN A 250 -6.39 -4.69 -1.90
C ASN A 250 -5.94 -6.17 -1.81
N PRO A 251 -6.36 -7.04 -2.75
CA PRO A 251 -6.02 -8.46 -2.71
C PRO A 251 -4.53 -8.74 -2.83
N PHE A 252 -3.73 -7.81 -3.35
CA PHE A 252 -2.30 -8.02 -3.53
C PHE A 252 -1.48 -7.67 -2.29
N ILE A 253 -2.08 -7.02 -1.29
CA ILE A 253 -1.48 -6.87 0.05
C ILE A 253 -1.83 -8.10 0.90
N ASP A 254 -3.08 -8.54 0.86
CA ASP A 254 -3.53 -9.73 1.62
C ASP A 254 -2.97 -11.04 1.03
N ASN A 255 -2.87 -11.14 -0.31
CA ASN A 255 -2.44 -12.34 -1.04
C ASN A 255 -1.45 -11.98 -2.16
N PRO A 256 -0.21 -11.55 -1.83
CA PRO A 256 0.77 -11.05 -2.80
C PRO A 256 1.10 -12.06 -3.91
N GLN A 257 1.04 -13.36 -3.63
CA GLN A 257 1.27 -14.43 -4.61
C GLN A 257 0.35 -14.35 -5.85
N TRP A 258 -0.83 -13.72 -5.75
CA TRP A 258 -1.74 -13.59 -6.87
C TRP A 258 -1.28 -12.63 -7.94
N VAL A 259 -0.35 -11.71 -7.64
CA VAL A 259 0.30 -10.90 -8.69
C VAL A 259 1.01 -11.83 -9.67
N ASN A 260 1.84 -12.75 -9.17
CA ASN A 260 2.55 -13.70 -10.02
C ASN A 260 1.58 -14.65 -10.74
N ALA A 261 0.53 -15.13 -10.07
CA ALA A 261 -0.47 -16.00 -10.68
C ALA A 261 -1.23 -15.36 -11.87
N ILE A 262 -1.30 -14.03 -11.92
CA ILE A 262 -1.95 -13.30 -13.03
C ILE A 262 -0.94 -12.87 -14.10
N TYR A 263 0.25 -12.40 -13.70
CA TYR A 263 1.14 -11.63 -14.59
C TYR A 263 2.46 -12.32 -14.92
N ALA A 264 2.92 -13.33 -14.17
CA ALA A 264 4.28 -13.86 -14.33
C ALA A 264 4.55 -14.45 -15.72
N SER A 265 3.56 -15.08 -16.36
CA SER A 265 3.71 -15.66 -17.71
C SER A 265 3.95 -14.63 -18.81
N ARG A 266 3.74 -13.34 -18.54
CA ARG A 266 3.98 -12.24 -19.49
C ARG A 266 5.40 -11.68 -19.43
N CYS A 267 6.20 -12.12 -18.46
CA CYS A 267 7.57 -11.65 -18.27
C CYS A 267 8.55 -12.82 -18.33
N SER A 268 9.70 -12.59 -18.93
CA SER A 268 10.84 -13.50 -18.87
C SER A 268 11.90 -12.85 -17.99
N PHE A 269 12.30 -13.53 -16.92
CA PHE A 269 13.34 -13.11 -15.99
C PHE A 269 14.54 -14.04 -16.10
#